data_AF-A0A368F4X2-F1
#
_entry.id   AF-A0A368F4X2-F1
#
_cell.length_a   1.000
_cell.length_b   1.000
_cell.length_c   1.000
_cell.angle_alpha   90.00
_cell.angle_beta   90.00
_cell.angle_gamma   90.00
#
_symmetry.space_group_name_H-M   'P 1'
#
loop_
_entity.id
_entity.type
_entity.pdbx_description
1 polymer ?
#
loop_
_entity_poly.entity_id
_entity_poly.type
_entity_poly.pdbx_seq_one_letter_code
_entity_poly.pdbx_strand_id
1 'polypeptide(L)'
;ISRFTTDIVHFDDGSCEEIDDVIYCTGYNFNFDFIEDGRVIEVHDNQVQLWKRIFPPRLRWNSLAVIGLVDPLGPTTTACEMQARAVTHMWARRINCPSEGDMLSDIEAEKEATAMRYRCSARKASLQVDFINYMDQLSHIIGCAPDMGWKMFLKDPKLAFMQKET
;
A
#
# COMPACT_ATOMS: atom_id res chain seq x y z
N ILE A 1 7.39 1.22 28.33
CA ILE A 1 7.38 0.19 29.39
C ILE A 1 8.80 -0.33 29.47
N SER A 2 9.42 -0.23 30.64
CA SER A 2 10.82 -0.63 30.83
C SER A 2 10.94 -2.10 31.21
N ARG A 3 10.03 -2.63 32.04
CA ARG A 3 9.93 -4.06 32.37
C ARG A 3 8.60 -4.43 33.01
N PHE A 4 8.29 -5.73 32.97
CA PHE A 4 7.19 -6.36 33.71
C PHE A 4 7.75 -7.16 34.90
N THR A 5 7.06 -7.16 36.03
CA THR A 5 7.21 -8.17 37.09
C THR A 5 5.93 -9.01 37.16
N THR A 6 5.74 -9.78 38.23
CA THR A 6 4.57 -10.65 38.40
C THR A 6 3.24 -9.89 38.42
N ASP A 7 3.23 -8.72 39.06
CA ASP A 7 2.06 -7.92 39.43
C ASP A 7 2.21 -6.43 39.10
N ILE A 8 3.42 -5.98 38.75
CA ILE A 8 3.75 -4.57 38.57
C ILE A 8 4.32 -4.32 37.17
N VAL A 9 3.88 -3.23 36.56
CA VAL A 9 4.47 -2.68 35.33
C VAL A 9 5.35 -1.50 35.69
N HIS A 10 6.61 -1.52 35.23
CA HIS A 10 7.52 -0.39 35.35
C HIS A 10 7.53 0.43 34.04
N PHE A 11 7.35 1.73 34.17
CA PHE A 11 7.38 2.66 33.05
C PHE A 11 8.78 3.25 32.85
N ASP A 12 8.99 3.89 31.69
CA ASP A 12 10.30 4.45 31.32
C ASP A 12 10.64 5.75 32.07
N ASP A 13 9.64 6.39 32.68
CA ASP A 13 9.78 7.56 33.54
C ASP A 13 10.14 7.22 34.99
N GLY A 14 10.26 5.92 35.31
CA GLY A 14 10.58 5.40 36.64
C GLY A 14 9.37 5.13 37.53
N SER A 15 8.15 5.45 37.10
CA SER A 15 6.93 5.10 37.83
C SER A 15 6.62 3.59 37.72
N CYS A 16 5.77 3.09 38.63
CA CYS A 16 5.29 1.72 38.60
C CYS A 16 3.85 1.62 39.09
N GLU A 17 3.11 0.65 38.57
CA GLU A 17 1.69 0.44 38.88
C GLU A 17 1.38 -1.06 38.93
N GLU A 18 0.51 -1.46 39.86
CA GLU A 18 -0.04 -2.82 39.92
C GLU A 18 -1.12 -2.97 38.84
N ILE A 19 -0.99 -3.98 37.98
CA ILE A 19 -1.88 -4.18 36.83
C ILE A 19 -2.22 -5.67 36.71
N ASP A 20 -3.50 -5.99 36.63
CA ASP A 20 -3.98 -7.37 36.50
C ASP A 20 -3.85 -7.93 35.06
N ASP A 21 -4.12 -7.07 34.05
CA ASP A 21 -4.20 -7.47 32.65
C ASP A 21 -3.41 -6.53 31.72
N VAL A 22 -2.66 -7.11 30.78
CA VAL A 22 -1.93 -6.37 29.74
C VAL A 22 -2.43 -6.78 28.36
N ILE A 23 -2.94 -5.82 27.59
CA ILE A 23 -3.42 -6.03 26.22
C ILE A 23 -2.38 -5.51 25.23
N TYR A 24 -1.77 -6.40 24.46
CA TYR A 24 -0.79 -6.05 23.44
C TYR A 24 -1.45 -5.61 22.13
N CYS A 25 -1.64 -4.30 21.99
CA CYS A 25 -2.13 -3.67 20.76
C CYS A 25 -0.97 -3.29 19.79
N THR A 26 0.06 -4.13 19.67
CA THR A 26 1.31 -3.83 18.92
C THR A 26 1.21 -4.08 17.41
N GLY A 27 0.03 -4.39 16.90
CA GLY A 27 -0.23 -4.64 15.48
C GLY A 27 0.03 -6.09 15.04
N TYR A 28 0.11 -6.29 13.73
CA TYR A 28 0.19 -7.60 13.09
C TYR A 28 1.41 -7.74 12.18
N ASN A 29 1.82 -8.98 11.95
CA ASN A 29 2.78 -9.37 10.92
C ASN A 29 2.06 -10.13 9.80
N PHE A 30 2.66 -10.13 8.61
CA PHE A 30 2.13 -10.84 7.44
C PHE A 30 3.25 -11.62 6.76
N ASN A 31 2.90 -12.73 6.12
CA ASN A 31 3.80 -13.53 5.30
C ASN A 31 3.03 -14.20 4.16
N PHE A 32 3.76 -14.84 3.25
CA PHE A 32 3.22 -15.54 2.09
C PHE A 32 3.81 -16.95 1.99
N ASP A 33 4.04 -17.61 3.14
CA ASP A 33 4.70 -18.91 3.23
C ASP A 33 3.92 -20.01 2.47
N PHE A 34 2.62 -19.80 2.26
CA PHE A 34 1.78 -20.67 1.45
C PHE A 34 2.08 -20.62 -0.06
N ILE A 35 2.89 -19.68 -0.54
CA ILE A 35 3.31 -19.52 -1.94
C ILE A 35 4.81 -19.85 -2.06
N GLU A 36 5.12 -21.06 -2.49
CA GLU A 36 6.50 -21.55 -2.64
C GLU A 36 7.38 -21.27 -1.40
N ASP A 37 6.87 -21.50 -0.20
CA ASP A 37 7.56 -21.25 1.07
C ASP A 37 8.03 -19.79 1.24
N GLY A 38 7.29 -18.83 0.67
CA GLY A 38 7.60 -17.40 0.74
C GLY A 38 8.65 -16.92 -0.27
N ARG A 39 9.17 -17.80 -1.15
CA ARG A 39 10.21 -17.43 -2.13
C ARG A 39 9.71 -16.51 -3.24
N VAL A 40 8.42 -16.56 -3.56
CA VAL A 40 7.83 -15.72 -4.62
C VAL A 40 7.52 -14.31 -4.11
N ILE A 41 7.09 -14.19 -2.85
CA ILE A 41 6.77 -12.92 -2.20
C ILE A 41 7.53 -12.87 -0.87
N GLU A 42 8.78 -12.42 -0.96
CA GLU A 42 9.66 -12.31 0.19
C GLU A 42 9.20 -11.16 1.10
N VAL A 43 9.00 -11.47 2.39
CA VAL A 43 8.68 -10.48 3.43
C VAL A 43 9.81 -10.43 4.44
N HIS A 44 10.41 -9.25 4.61
CA HIS A 44 11.50 -9.01 5.57
C HIS A 44 11.14 -7.84 6.47
N ASP A 45 11.07 -8.06 7.78
CA ASP A 45 10.67 -7.02 8.75
C ASP A 45 9.36 -6.31 8.36
N ASN A 46 8.34 -7.09 7.99
CA ASN A 46 7.04 -6.61 7.46
C ASN A 46 7.16 -5.70 6.22
N GLN A 47 8.26 -5.73 5.51
CA GLN A 47 8.44 -5.04 4.23
C GLN A 47 8.33 -6.06 3.10
N VAL A 48 7.70 -5.65 2.01
CA VAL A 48 7.48 -6.48 0.83
C VAL A 48 7.72 -5.64 -0.42
N GLN A 49 8.27 -6.26 -1.46
CA GLN A 49 8.48 -5.62 -2.75
C GLN A 49 7.38 -6.03 -3.72
N LEU A 50 6.39 -5.15 -3.89
CA LEU A 50 5.30 -5.33 -4.84
C LEU A 50 5.12 -4.06 -5.65
N TRP A 51 5.22 -4.18 -6.98
CA TRP A 51 4.98 -3.05 -7.88
C TRP A 51 3.53 -2.59 -7.72
N LYS A 52 3.35 -1.29 -7.43
CA LYS A 52 2.07 -0.67 -7.02
C LYS A 52 1.33 -1.40 -5.90
N ARG A 53 2.02 -2.13 -5.00
CA ARG A 53 1.42 -3.03 -3.99
C ARG A 53 0.57 -4.17 -4.58
N ILE A 54 0.86 -4.57 -5.82
CA ILE A 54 0.11 -5.59 -6.56
C ILE A 54 1.01 -6.74 -7.02
N PHE A 55 2.05 -6.45 -7.82
CA PHE A 55 2.78 -7.48 -8.57
C PHE A 55 4.17 -7.77 -7.99
N PRO A 56 4.52 -9.04 -7.76
CA PRO A 56 5.89 -9.43 -7.43
C PRO A 56 6.82 -9.20 -8.63
N PRO A 57 7.91 -8.41 -8.49
CA PRO A 57 8.73 -7.98 -9.63
C PRO A 57 9.55 -9.10 -10.28
N ARG A 58 9.91 -10.15 -9.52
CA ARG A 58 10.80 -11.23 -9.96
C ARG A 58 10.10 -12.36 -10.72
N LEU A 59 8.78 -12.25 -10.93
CA LEU A 59 8.04 -13.26 -11.67
C LEU A 59 8.21 -13.05 -13.18
N ARG A 60 8.71 -14.08 -13.87
CA ARG A 60 8.83 -14.08 -15.34
C ARG A 60 7.52 -13.74 -16.04
N TRP A 61 6.40 -14.19 -15.46
CA TRP A 61 5.06 -13.91 -15.94
C TRP A 61 4.30 -13.22 -14.81
N ASN A 62 3.77 -12.01 -15.08
CA ASN A 62 2.90 -11.27 -14.16
C ASN A 62 1.54 -11.94 -14.03
N SER A 63 1.53 -13.16 -13.48
CA SER A 63 0.40 -14.08 -13.38
C SER A 63 -0.10 -14.26 -11.95
N LEU A 64 0.60 -13.65 -10.99
CA LEU A 64 0.24 -13.58 -9.58
C LEU A 64 0.13 -12.11 -9.19
N ALA A 65 -0.93 -11.78 -8.48
CA ALA A 65 -1.18 -10.45 -7.95
C ALA A 65 -1.67 -10.56 -6.51
N VAL A 66 -1.26 -9.61 -5.68
CA VAL A 66 -1.75 -9.42 -4.32
C VAL A 66 -2.78 -8.28 -4.34
N ILE A 67 -3.94 -8.52 -3.74
CA ILE A 67 -5.00 -7.51 -3.60
C ILE A 67 -5.21 -7.22 -2.12
N GLY A 68 -5.29 -5.94 -1.75
CA GLY A 68 -5.59 -5.49 -0.40
C GLY A 68 -4.41 -5.46 0.56
N LEU A 69 -3.19 -5.77 0.11
CA LEU A 69 -1.97 -5.54 0.89
C LEU A 69 -1.53 -4.07 0.76
N VAL A 70 -2.35 -3.17 1.27
CA VAL A 70 -2.19 -1.72 1.18
C VAL A 70 -2.81 -1.05 2.41
N ASP A 71 -2.18 0.02 2.89
CA ASP A 71 -2.64 0.83 4.02
C ASP A 71 -2.92 2.27 3.56
N PRO A 72 -4.04 2.51 2.86
CA PRO A 72 -4.37 3.84 2.36
C PRO A 72 -4.85 4.76 3.49
N LEU A 73 -4.52 6.05 3.38
CA LEU A 73 -5.27 7.10 4.09
C LEU A 73 -6.64 7.32 3.45
N GLY A 74 -7.50 6.31 3.51
CA GLY A 74 -8.79 6.28 2.84
C GLY A 74 -9.41 4.88 2.82
N PRO A 75 -10.46 4.66 2.02
CA PRO A 75 -11.16 3.38 1.97
C PRO A 75 -10.33 2.26 1.32
N THR A 76 -9.90 1.28 2.10
CA THR A 76 -9.17 0.10 1.59
C THR A 76 -9.97 -0.70 0.57
N THR A 77 -11.28 -0.82 0.76
CA THR A 77 -12.17 -1.55 -0.17
C THR A 77 -12.17 -0.95 -1.57
N THR A 78 -12.15 0.39 -1.68
CA THR A 78 -12.06 1.09 -2.96
C THR A 78 -10.68 0.92 -3.61
N ALA A 79 -9.61 0.93 -2.80
CA ALA A 79 -8.27 0.62 -3.30
C ALA A 79 -8.21 -0.82 -3.85
N CYS A 80 -8.78 -1.80 -3.15
CA CYS A 80 -8.85 -3.19 -3.62
C CYS A 80 -9.61 -3.33 -4.94
N GLU A 81 -10.71 -2.61 -5.11
CA GLU A 81 -11.50 -2.60 -6.36
C GLU A 81 -10.67 -2.09 -7.54
N MET A 82 -9.96 -0.97 -7.34
CA MET A 82 -9.10 -0.40 -8.37
C MET A 82 -7.90 -1.29 -8.69
N GLN A 83 -7.29 -1.93 -7.68
CA GLN A 83 -6.26 -2.94 -7.88
C GLN A 83 -6.78 -4.11 -8.73
N ALA A 84 -7.97 -4.63 -8.43
CA ALA A 84 -8.57 -5.73 -9.19
C ALA A 84 -8.81 -5.35 -10.66
N ARG A 85 -9.24 -4.11 -10.93
CA ARG A 85 -9.36 -3.59 -12.31
C ARG A 85 -8.02 -3.52 -13.02
N ALA A 86 -6.98 -3.01 -12.35
CA ALA A 86 -5.63 -2.99 -12.91
C ALA A 86 -5.12 -4.40 -13.26
N VAL A 87 -5.26 -5.34 -12.34
CA VAL A 87 -4.84 -6.74 -12.52
C VAL A 87 -5.55 -7.38 -13.71
N THR A 88 -6.87 -7.28 -13.77
CA THR A 88 -7.66 -7.91 -14.84
C THR A 88 -7.35 -7.32 -16.22
N HIS A 89 -7.10 -6.02 -16.33
CA HIS A 89 -6.67 -5.41 -17.59
C HIS A 89 -5.28 -5.89 -18.04
N MET A 90 -4.32 -6.04 -17.11
CA MET A 90 -2.99 -6.56 -17.42
C MET A 90 -3.02 -8.03 -17.83
N TRP A 91 -3.77 -8.86 -17.11
CA TRP A 91 -3.93 -10.29 -17.42
C TRP A 91 -4.67 -10.53 -18.74
N ALA A 92 -5.65 -9.68 -19.06
CA ALA A 92 -6.30 -9.69 -20.36
C ALA A 92 -5.37 -9.19 -21.50
N ARG A 93 -4.09 -8.90 -21.22
CA ARG A 93 -3.09 -8.35 -22.14
C ARG A 93 -3.52 -7.04 -22.80
N ARG A 94 -4.36 -6.26 -22.11
CA ARG A 94 -4.74 -4.91 -22.55
C ARG A 94 -3.68 -3.88 -22.20
N ILE A 95 -2.84 -4.19 -21.20
CA ILE A 95 -1.76 -3.35 -20.69
C ILE A 95 -0.55 -4.25 -20.44
N ASN A 96 0.64 -3.81 -20.87
CA ASN A 96 1.88 -4.50 -20.56
C ASN A 96 2.37 -4.09 -19.17
N CYS A 97 2.78 -5.07 -18.38
CA CYS A 97 3.52 -4.78 -17.15
C CYS A 97 4.93 -4.26 -17.51
N PRO A 98 5.48 -3.37 -16.67
CA PRO A 98 6.85 -2.90 -16.81
C PRO A 98 7.89 -4.02 -16.63
N SER A 99 9.16 -3.73 -16.95
CA SER A 99 10.25 -4.67 -16.70
C SER A 99 10.52 -4.82 -15.20
N GLU A 100 11.20 -5.91 -14.79
CA GLU A 100 11.61 -6.10 -13.39
C GLU A 100 12.42 -4.91 -12.85
N GLY A 101 13.36 -4.38 -13.65
CA GLY A 101 14.18 -3.23 -13.26
C GLY A 101 13.36 -1.95 -13.05
N ASP A 102 12.37 -1.71 -13.92
CA ASP A 102 11.47 -0.57 -13.79
C ASP A 102 10.56 -0.71 -12.56
N MET A 103 10.05 -1.93 -12.31
CA MET A 103 9.25 -2.22 -11.12
C MET A 103 10.02 -1.96 -9.84
N LEU A 104 11.25 -2.47 -9.74
CA LEU A 104 12.10 -2.28 -8.56
C LEU A 104 12.46 -0.82 -8.33
N SER A 105 12.74 -0.08 -9.41
CA SER A 105 13.04 1.36 -9.33
C SER A 105 11.84 2.17 -8.86
N ASP A 106 10.64 1.86 -9.37
CA ASP A 106 9.39 2.51 -8.95
C ASP A 106 9.05 2.19 -7.48
N ILE A 107 9.24 0.93 -7.05
CA ILE A 107 9.03 0.52 -5.65
C ILE A 107 9.91 1.33 -4.70
N GLU A 108 11.21 1.46 -4.99
CA GLU A 108 12.14 2.16 -4.11
C GLU A 108 11.82 3.66 -4.07
N ALA A 109 11.57 4.28 -5.24
CA ALA A 109 11.19 5.69 -5.32
C ALA A 109 9.90 5.98 -4.53
N GLU A 110 8.88 5.13 -4.64
CA GLU A 110 7.63 5.29 -3.88
C GLU A 110 7.83 5.09 -2.38
N LYS A 111 8.66 4.11 -1.99
CA LYS A 111 8.97 3.85 -0.58
C LYS A 111 9.68 5.03 0.06
N GLU A 112 10.69 5.59 -0.60
CA GLU A 112 11.40 6.79 -0.15
C GLU A 112 10.44 8.00 -0.05
N ALA A 113 9.64 8.24 -1.09
CA ALA A 113 8.68 9.33 -1.12
C ALA A 113 7.64 9.22 0.00
N THR A 114 7.14 8.01 0.27
CA THR A 114 6.17 7.72 1.33
C THR A 114 6.79 7.92 2.71
N ALA A 115 8.00 7.39 2.93
CA ALA A 115 8.72 7.56 4.20
C ALA A 115 8.98 9.04 4.51
N MET A 116 9.37 9.83 3.51
CA MET A 116 9.56 11.28 3.64
C MET A 116 8.24 12.02 3.93
N ARG A 117 7.18 11.72 3.17
CA ARG A 117 5.87 12.38 3.30
C ARG A 117 5.23 12.14 4.67
N TYR A 118 5.29 10.91 5.18
CA TYR A 118 4.63 10.53 6.42
C TYR A 118 5.55 10.46 7.63
N ARG A 119 6.85 10.76 7.46
CA ARG A 119 7.89 10.65 8.50
C ARG A 119 7.79 9.33 9.26
N CYS A 120 7.67 8.24 8.50
CA CYS A 120 7.42 6.92 9.04
C CYS A 120 8.57 5.96 8.76
N SER A 121 8.60 4.84 9.49
CA SER A 121 9.60 3.80 9.28
C SER A 121 9.43 3.14 7.91
N ALA A 122 10.50 2.54 7.39
CA ALA A 122 10.46 1.77 6.15
C ALA A 122 9.38 0.66 6.18
N ARG A 123 9.18 0.04 7.36
CA ARG A 123 8.11 -0.92 7.62
C ARG A 123 6.72 -0.35 7.33
N LYS A 124 6.42 0.85 7.82
CA LYS A 124 5.12 1.50 7.57
C LYS A 124 5.00 1.99 6.12
N ALA A 125 6.08 2.57 5.59
CA ALA A 125 6.13 3.04 4.21
C ALA A 125 5.93 1.93 3.17
N SER A 126 6.22 0.66 3.51
CA SER A 126 6.03 -0.48 2.61
C SER A 126 4.57 -0.68 2.18
N LEU A 127 3.61 -0.37 3.05
CA LEU A 127 2.17 -0.56 2.76
C LEU A 127 1.41 0.76 2.63
N GLN A 128 1.90 1.82 3.30
CA GLN A 128 1.20 3.09 3.34
C GLN A 128 1.12 3.74 1.94
N VAL A 129 -0.06 4.26 1.61
CA VAL A 129 -0.27 5.05 0.38
C VAL A 129 -1.14 6.27 0.65
N ASP A 130 -0.91 7.31 -0.14
CA ASP A 130 -1.84 8.43 -0.28
C ASP A 130 -3.00 7.98 -1.18
N PHE A 131 -4.23 7.99 -0.65
CA PHE A 131 -5.36 7.36 -1.31
C PHE A 131 -5.65 7.98 -2.69
N ILE A 132 -5.69 9.31 -2.79
CA ILE A 132 -6.02 10.02 -4.04
C ILE A 132 -4.93 9.74 -5.08
N ASN A 133 -3.66 9.95 -4.72
CA ASN A 133 -2.55 9.71 -5.65
C ASN A 133 -2.50 8.24 -6.11
N TYR A 134 -2.75 7.29 -5.22
CA TYR A 134 -2.74 5.88 -5.55
C TYR A 134 -3.87 5.51 -6.52
N MET A 135 -5.08 6.03 -6.28
CA MET A 135 -6.22 5.84 -7.17
C MET A 135 -5.97 6.47 -8.55
N ASP A 136 -5.40 7.68 -8.59
CA ASP A 136 -5.05 8.35 -9.83
C ASP A 136 -4.01 7.55 -10.63
N GLN A 137 -2.93 7.10 -9.98
CA GLN A 137 -1.90 6.28 -10.62
C GLN A 137 -2.49 5.03 -11.27
N LEU A 138 -3.30 4.25 -10.54
CA LEU A 138 -3.92 3.05 -11.07
C LEU A 138 -4.93 3.38 -12.18
N SER A 139 -5.69 4.47 -12.03
CA SER A 139 -6.65 4.91 -13.04
C SER A 139 -5.97 5.31 -14.36
N HIS A 140 -4.79 5.93 -14.30
CA HIS A 140 -3.98 6.26 -15.46
C HIS A 140 -3.42 5.00 -16.13
N ILE A 141 -2.95 4.03 -15.34
CA ILE A 141 -2.48 2.73 -15.86
C ILE A 141 -3.59 2.06 -16.68
N ILE A 142 -4.83 2.03 -16.17
CA ILE A 142 -5.96 1.39 -16.88
C ILE A 142 -6.70 2.30 -17.85
N GLY A 143 -6.29 3.56 -17.99
CA GLY A 143 -6.92 4.54 -18.89
C GLY A 143 -8.34 4.93 -18.49
N CYS A 144 -8.70 4.86 -17.20
CA CYS A 144 -10.00 5.29 -16.69
C CYS A 144 -9.94 6.59 -15.86
N ALA A 145 -8.77 7.25 -15.79
CA ALA A 145 -8.64 8.56 -15.17
C ALA A 145 -9.61 9.56 -15.85
N PRO A 146 -10.38 10.35 -15.09
CA PRO A 146 -11.22 11.39 -15.67
C PRO A 146 -10.36 12.45 -16.36
N ASP A 147 -10.77 12.89 -17.57
CA ASP A 147 -10.15 14.03 -18.22
C ASP A 147 -10.56 15.30 -17.46
N MET A 148 -9.68 15.77 -16.57
CA MET A 148 -9.90 17.00 -15.79
C MET A 148 -9.51 18.28 -16.56
N GLY A 149 -9.26 18.16 -17.86
CA GLY A 149 -8.88 19.27 -18.71
C GLY A 149 -10.04 20.22 -19.07
N TRP A 150 -9.70 21.24 -19.86
CA TRP A 150 -10.64 22.24 -20.36
C TRP A 150 -11.84 21.64 -21.12
N LYS A 151 -11.67 20.47 -21.73
CA LYS A 151 -12.74 19.75 -22.44
C LYS A 151 -13.87 19.31 -21.52
N MET A 152 -13.57 18.87 -20.29
CA MET A 152 -14.61 18.52 -19.32
C MET A 152 -15.33 19.77 -18.83
N PHE A 153 -14.59 20.86 -18.56
CA PHE A 153 -15.17 22.12 -18.13
C PHE A 153 -16.17 22.69 -19.17
N LEU A 154 -15.90 22.50 -20.47
CA LEU A 154 -16.83 22.91 -21.53
C LEU A 154 -18.07 22.00 -21.65
N LYS A 155 -17.95 20.71 -21.31
CA LYS A 155 -19.06 19.75 -21.43
C LYS A 155 -19.96 19.72 -20.19
N ASP A 156 -19.35 19.69 -19.02
CA ASP A 156 -20.03 19.67 -17.73
C ASP A 156 -19.21 20.46 -16.69
N PRO A 157 -19.39 21.80 -16.63
CA PRO A 157 -18.66 22.65 -15.70
C PRO A 157 -19.01 22.35 -14.23
N LYS A 158 -20.21 21.84 -13.95
CA LYS A 158 -20.63 21.51 -12.58
C LYS A 158 -19.86 20.29 -12.09
N LEU A 159 -19.77 19.24 -12.91
CA LEU A 159 -18.98 18.05 -12.59
C LEU A 159 -17.49 18.38 -12.46
N ALA A 160 -16.94 19.18 -13.37
CA ALA A 160 -15.54 19.61 -13.33
C ALA A 160 -15.20 20.40 -12.04
N PHE A 161 -16.11 21.24 -11.56
CA PHE A 161 -15.92 21.98 -10.31
C PHE A 161 -15.96 21.05 -9.09
N MET A 162 -16.94 20.14 -9.02
CA MET A 162 -17.06 19.20 -7.90
C MET A 162 -15.83 18.30 -7.75
N GLN A 163 -15.21 17.87 -8.87
CA GLN A 163 -14.02 17.02 -8.82
C GLN A 163 -12.72 17.78 -8.51
N LYS A 164 -12.72 19.12 -8.53
CA LYS A 164 -11.53 19.93 -8.24
C LYS A 164 -11.40 20.32 -6.76
N GLU A 165 -12.50 20.23 -6.01
CA GLU A 165 -12.56 20.56 -4.58
C GLU A 165 -12.26 19.36 -3.66
N THR A 166 -11.98 18.18 -4.22
CA THR A 166 -11.67 16.94 -3.48
C THR A 166 -10.18 16.62 -3.59
#